data_AF-A0A929GQ03-F1
#
_entry.id   AF-A0A929GQ03-F1
#
_cell.length_a   1.000
_cell.length_b   1.000
_cell.length_c   1.000
_cell.angle_alpha   90.00
_cell.angle_beta   90.00
_cell.angle_gamma   90.00
#
_symmetry.space_group_name_H-M   'P 1'
#
loop_
_entity.id
_entity.type
_entity.pdbx_description
1 polymer ?
#
loop_
_entity_poly.entity_id
_entity_poly.type
_entity_poly.pdbx_seq_one_letter_code
_entity_poly.pdbx_strand_id
1 'polypeptide(L)'
;MLSIIMLVLSLISFSIGLYLGIKYEYKWFGNFGSLVVLFGVVSEYSLIQLELKSLYQALIGQGATVAGNEGIPDLSPNKFHSFLALLSHIVIIVGTLIWGFGEWLLT
;
A
#
# COMPACT_ATOMS: atom_id res chain seq x y z
N MET A 1 -5.09 9.11 3.92
CA MET A 1 -5.10 10.01 2.74
C MET A 1 -3.87 9.79 1.88
N LEU A 2 -2.65 9.82 2.45
CA LEU A 2 -1.42 9.50 1.73
C LEU A 2 -1.47 8.13 1.04
N SER A 3 -1.91 7.07 1.73
CA SER A 3 -2.08 5.73 1.17
C SER A 3 -2.92 5.70 -0.11
N ILE A 4 -4.08 6.34 -0.10
CA ILE A 4 -4.98 6.42 -1.26
C ILE A 4 -4.30 7.14 -2.42
N ILE A 5 -3.61 8.26 -2.15
CA ILE A 5 -2.87 9.01 -3.17
C ILE A 5 -1.80 8.11 -3.81
N MET A 6 -1.06 7.35 -2.99
CA MET A 6 -0.03 6.43 -3.47
C MET A 6 -0.63 5.30 -4.31
N LEU A 7 -1.76 4.73 -3.92
CA LEU A 7 -2.47 3.74 -4.73
C LEU A 7 -2.94 4.30 -6.07
N VAL A 8 -3.43 5.55 -6.09
CA VAL A 8 -3.81 6.24 -7.34
C VAL A 8 -2.60 6.47 -8.23
N LEU A 9 -1.47 6.93 -7.67
CA LEU A 9 -0.22 7.09 -8.41
C LEU A 9 0.29 5.75 -8.96
N SER A 10 0.17 4.68 -8.19
CA SER A 10 0.46 3.32 -8.65
C SER A 10 -0.39 2.94 -9.87
N LEU A 11 -1.70 3.20 -9.84
CA LEU A 11 -2.59 2.92 -10.96
C LEU A 11 -2.25 3.75 -12.20
N ILE A 12 -1.89 5.03 -12.01
CA ILE A 12 -1.43 5.92 -13.09
C ILE A 12 -0.13 5.37 -13.69
N SER A 13 0.85 5.01 -12.87
CA SER A 13 2.10 4.41 -13.34
C SER A 13 1.89 3.11 -14.10
N PHE A 14 1.00 2.24 -13.60
CA PHE A 14 0.61 1.03 -14.32
C PHE A 14 0.04 1.35 -15.70
N SER A 15 -0.90 2.31 -15.77
CA SER A 15 -1.60 2.67 -17.01
C SER A 15 -0.66 3.30 -18.04
N ILE A 16 0.22 4.21 -17.59
CA ILE A 16 1.23 4.84 -18.44
C ILE A 16 2.24 3.78 -18.92
N GLY A 17 2.73 2.93 -18.03
CA GLY A 17 3.65 1.85 -18.36
C GLY A 17 3.08 0.91 -19.41
N LEU A 18 1.81 0.51 -19.27
CA LEU A 18 1.13 -0.36 -20.21
C LEU A 18 0.96 0.32 -21.59
N TYR A 19 0.55 1.59 -21.61
CA TYR A 19 0.42 2.36 -22.83
C TYR A 19 1.76 2.49 -23.58
N LEU A 20 2.82 2.84 -22.86
CA LEU A 20 4.16 2.96 -23.43
C LEU A 20 4.73 1.61 -23.87
N GLY A 21 4.46 0.55 -23.11
CA GLY A 21 4.83 -0.83 -23.41
C GLY A 21 4.28 -1.30 -24.75
N ILE A 22 2.98 -1.06 -24.99
CA ILE A 22 2.30 -1.48 -26.23
C ILE A 22 2.73 -0.62 -27.43
N LYS A 23 2.92 0.70 -27.22
CA LYS A 23 3.11 1.64 -28.34
C LYS A 23 4.56 1.80 -28.79
N TYR A 24 5.53 1.66 -27.87
CA TYR A 24 6.93 1.93 -28.15
C TYR A 24 7.80 0.68 -27.97
N GLU A 25 8.03 0.26 -26.72
CA GLU A 25 8.87 -0.90 -26.40
C GLU A 25 8.36 -1.57 -25.12
N TYR A 26 8.26 -2.90 -25.12
CA TYR A 26 7.75 -3.69 -23.99
C TYR A 26 8.52 -3.44 -22.68
N LYS A 27 9.80 -3.03 -22.78
CA LYS A 27 10.65 -2.63 -21.65
C LYS A 27 10.07 -1.50 -20.80
N TRP A 28 9.28 -0.61 -21.39
CA TRP A 28 8.62 0.45 -20.64
C TRP A 28 7.62 -0.10 -19.61
N PHE A 29 6.88 -1.16 -19.94
CA PHE A 29 5.95 -1.74 -18.99
C PHE A 29 6.68 -2.33 -17.77
N GLY A 30 7.78 -3.05 -18.02
CA GLY A 30 8.65 -3.57 -16.96
C GLY A 30 9.22 -2.46 -16.06
N ASN A 31 9.79 -1.41 -16.65
CA ASN A 31 10.35 -0.29 -15.88
C ASN A 31 9.31 0.41 -14.99
N PHE A 32 8.10 0.64 -15.51
CA PHE A 32 7.01 1.25 -14.74
C PHE A 32 6.48 0.34 -13.62
N GLY A 33 6.68 -0.98 -13.71
CA GLY A 33 6.44 -1.91 -12.61
C GLY A 33 7.17 -1.51 -11.32
N SER A 34 8.41 -0.98 -11.42
CA SER A 34 9.14 -0.50 -10.24
C SER A 34 8.46 0.67 -9.53
N LEU A 35 7.80 1.56 -10.29
CA LEU A 35 7.04 2.68 -9.74
C LEU A 35 5.74 2.21 -9.07
N VAL A 36 5.06 1.22 -9.67
CA VAL A 36 3.89 0.55 -9.08
C VAL A 36 4.26 -0.03 -7.71
N VAL A 37 5.38 -0.76 -7.63
CA VAL A 37 5.90 -1.30 -6.36
C VAL A 37 6.22 -0.19 -5.37
N LEU A 38 6.96 0.83 -5.79
CA LEU A 38 7.38 1.92 -4.91
C LEU A 38 6.18 2.60 -4.25
N PHE A 39 5.16 2.94 -5.02
CA PHE A 39 3.96 3.57 -4.48
C PHE A 39 3.13 2.60 -3.62
N GLY A 40 3.05 1.32 -3.99
CA GLY A 40 2.44 0.29 -3.16
C GLY A 40 3.09 0.19 -1.78
N VAL A 41 4.42 0.14 -1.72
CA VAL A 41 5.19 0.08 -0.46
C VAL A 41 4.99 1.33 0.38
N VAL A 42 5.03 2.54 -0.22
CA VAL A 42 4.78 3.78 0.53
C VAL A 42 3.35 3.82 1.07
N SER A 43 2.37 3.31 0.31
CA SER A 43 0.99 3.18 0.77
C SER A 43 0.90 2.27 2.00
N GLU A 44 1.44 1.06 1.91
CA GLU A 44 1.44 0.07 3.00
C GLU A 44 2.14 0.61 4.25
N TYR A 45 3.34 1.20 4.08
CA TYR A 45 4.08 1.83 5.17
C TYR A 45 3.27 2.95 5.85
N SER A 46 2.57 3.78 5.08
CA SER A 46 1.76 4.86 5.64
C SER A 46 0.55 4.36 6.44
N LEU A 47 -0.02 3.21 6.06
CA LEU A 47 -1.11 2.57 6.77
C LEU A 47 -0.62 2.03 8.12
N ILE A 48 0.51 1.31 8.12
CA ILE A 48 1.15 0.77 9.33
C ILE A 48 1.47 1.90 10.31
N GLN A 49 2.04 3.03 9.84
CA GLN A 49 2.36 4.17 10.69
C GLN A 49 1.11 4.79 11.32
N LEU A 50 -0.01 4.82 10.59
CA LEU A 50 -1.27 5.35 11.09
C LEU A 50 -1.87 4.43 12.16
N GLU A 51 -1.83 3.12 11.94
CA GLU A 51 -2.27 2.12 12.92
C GLU A 51 -1.42 2.17 14.18
N LEU A 52 -0.08 2.21 14.04
CA LEU A 52 0.85 2.32 15.15
C LEU A 52 0.60 3.59 15.97
N LYS A 53 0.39 4.74 15.29
CA LYS A 53 0.04 6.00 15.96
C LYS A 53 -1.29 5.91 16.72
N SER A 54 -2.30 5.24 16.15
CA SER A 54 -3.59 5.01 16.80
C SER A 54 -3.44 4.15 18.05
N LEU A 55 -2.66 3.06 17.97
CA LEU A 55 -2.34 2.19 19.10
C LEU A 55 -1.62 2.95 20.22
N TYR A 56 -0.61 3.75 19.87
CA TYR A 56 0.10 4.59 20.86
C TYR A 56 -0.83 5.61 21.52
N GLN A 57 -1.72 6.25 20.76
CA GLN A 57 -2.69 7.19 21.33
C GLN A 57 -3.69 6.50 22.27
N ALA A 58 -4.13 5.29 21.92
CA ALA A 58 -4.99 4.49 22.80
C ALA A 58 -4.25 4.09 24.10
N LEU A 59 -3.00 3.62 24.01
CA LEU A 59 -2.19 3.28 25.18
C LEU A 59 -1.93 4.49 26.09
N ILE A 60 -1.64 5.66 25.52
CA ILE A 60 -1.40 6.89 26.28
C ILE A 60 -2.71 7.40 26.90
N GLY A 61 -3.82 7.35 26.16
CA GLY A 61 -5.14 7.78 26.61
C GLY A 61 -5.78 6.89 27.68
N GLN A 62 -5.40 5.61 27.74
CA GLN A 62 -5.82 4.67 28.79
C GLN A 62 -4.94 4.65 30.03
N GLY A 63 -3.94 5.52 30.09
CA GLY A 63 -3.17 5.75 31.28
C GLY A 63 -2.00 4.78 31.48
N ALA A 64 -0.81 5.36 31.47
CA ALA A 64 0.22 5.05 32.47
C ALA A 64 -0.25 5.37 33.92
N THR A 65 -1.53 5.63 34.15
CA THR A 65 -2.14 5.90 35.43
C THR A 65 -3.50 5.21 35.51
N VAL A 66 -3.61 4.34 36.51
CA VAL A 66 -4.84 3.82 37.12
C VAL A 66 -5.35 2.48 36.57
N ALA A 67 -4.81 1.43 37.18
CA ALA A 67 -5.53 0.30 37.78
C ALA A 67 -6.61 -0.40 36.93
N GLY A 68 -6.36 -1.68 36.65
CA GLY A 68 -7.26 -2.56 35.92
C GLY A 68 -8.68 -2.56 36.44
N ASN A 69 -9.64 -2.21 35.57
CA ASN A 69 -10.96 -2.86 35.52
C ASN A 69 -11.80 -2.49 34.28
N GLU A 70 -11.36 -1.60 33.40
CA GLU A 70 -12.08 -1.33 32.15
C GLU A 70 -11.39 -2.10 31.03
N GLY A 71 -12.06 -3.15 30.53
CA GLY A 71 -11.52 -4.08 29.56
C GLY A 71 -10.90 -3.38 28.35
N ILE A 72 -9.83 -3.99 27.82
CA ILE A 72 -9.10 -3.52 26.64
C ILE A 72 -10.13 -3.15 25.55
N PRO A 73 -10.16 -1.88 25.10
CA PRO A 73 -11.11 -1.43 24.10
C PRO A 73 -10.81 -2.20 22.83
N ASP A 74 -11.86 -2.49 22.05
CA ASP A 74 -11.68 -3.16 20.77
C ASP A 74 -10.79 -2.31 19.86
N LEU A 75 -9.52 -2.69 19.77
CA LEU A 75 -8.49 -2.08 18.94
C LEU A 75 -8.52 -2.66 17.52
N SER A 76 -9.57 -3.41 17.15
CA SER A 76 -9.67 -3.99 15.83
C SER A 76 -9.62 -2.89 14.75
N PRO A 77 -8.73 -3.04 13.76
CA PRO A 77 -8.61 -2.04 12.71
C PRO A 77 -9.92 -1.97 11.92
N ASN A 78 -10.31 -0.75 11.55
CA ASN A 78 -11.47 -0.55 10.70
C ASN A 78 -11.36 -1.42 9.43
N LYS A 79 -12.45 -2.09 9.04
CA LYS A 79 -12.52 -2.95 7.84
C LYS A 79 -12.01 -2.25 6.58
N PHE A 80 -12.23 -0.94 6.46
CA PHE A 80 -11.70 -0.14 5.35
C PHE A 80 -10.17 -0.03 5.36
N HIS A 81 -9.55 0.09 6.54
CA HIS A 81 -8.10 0.12 6.70
C HIS A 81 -7.50 -1.24 6.33
N SER A 82 -8.10 -2.33 6.83
CA SER A 82 -7.69 -3.70 6.48
C SER A 82 -7.79 -3.96 4.97
N PHE A 83 -8.86 -3.48 4.33
CA PHE A 83 -9.02 -3.56 2.89
C PHE A 83 -7.93 -2.79 2.13
N LEU A 84 -7.62 -1.55 2.54
CA LEU A 84 -6.54 -0.75 1.93
C LEU A 84 -5.15 -1.37 2.13
N ALA A 85 -4.90 -2.01 3.27
CA ALA A 85 -3.65 -2.71 3.53
C ALA A 85 -3.51 -3.92 2.60
N LEU A 86 -4.57 -4.74 2.49
CA LEU A 86 -4.61 -5.86 1.55
C LEU A 86 -4.43 -5.39 0.10
N LEU A 87 -5.11 -4.30 -0.29
CA LEU A 87 -4.99 -3.75 -1.63
C LEU A 87 -3.56 -3.26 -1.92
N SER A 88 -2.93 -2.56 -0.99
CA SER A 88 -1.52 -2.14 -1.11
C SER A 88 -0.60 -3.34 -1.29
N HIS A 89 -0.82 -4.41 -0.51
CA HIS A 89 -0.03 -5.62 -0.60
C HIS A 89 -0.19 -6.33 -1.96
N ILE A 90 -1.41 -6.44 -2.48
CA ILE A 90 -1.69 -6.99 -3.81
C ILE A 90 -1.00 -6.15 -4.89
N VAL A 91 -1.07 -4.81 -4.79
CA VAL A 91 -0.40 -3.90 -5.72
C VAL A 91 1.11 -4.10 -5.73
N ILE A 92 1.73 -4.33 -4.57
CA ILE A 92 3.16 -4.63 -4.48
C ILE A 92 3.48 -5.94 -5.22
N ILE A 93 2.76 -7.02 -4.94
CA ILE A 93 2.99 -8.32 -5.60
C ILE A 93 2.83 -8.20 -7.12
N VAL A 94 1.75 -7.58 -7.58
CA VAL A 94 1.48 -7.38 -9.01
C VAL A 94 2.55 -6.48 -9.63
N GLY A 95 2.92 -5.38 -8.96
CA GLY A 95 3.98 -4.50 -9.41
C GLY A 95 5.32 -5.22 -9.54
N THR A 96 5.67 -6.11 -8.60
CA THR A 96 6.91 -6.88 -8.64
C THR A 96 6.91 -7.86 -9.81
N LEU A 97 5.77 -8.51 -10.09
CA LEU A 97 5.62 -9.37 -11.27
C LEU A 97 5.79 -8.57 -12.57
N ILE A 98 5.18 -7.39 -12.67
CA ILE A 98 5.34 -6.51 -13.83
C ILE A 98 6.79 -6.06 -13.95
N TRP A 99 7.44 -5.71 -12.84
CA TRP A 99 8.82 -5.23 -12.87
C TRP A 99 9.79 -6.32 -13.35
N GLY A 100 9.61 -7.56 -12.88
CA GLY A 100 10.47 -8.68 -13.27
C GLY A 100 10.15 -9.27 -14.65
N PHE A 101 8.87 -9.27 -15.06
CA PHE A 101 8.39 -10.03 -16.22
C PHE A 101 7.57 -9.20 -17.21
N GLY A 102 7.48 -7.88 -17.04
CA GLY A 102 6.63 -7.01 -17.86
C GLY A 102 6.97 -7.06 -19.35
N GLU A 103 8.25 -7.18 -19.70
CA GLU A 103 8.68 -7.38 -21.08
C GLU A 103 8.11 -8.65 -21.69
N TRP A 104 8.16 -9.76 -20.94
CA TRP A 104 7.70 -11.07 -21.38
C TRP A 104 6.18 -11.17 -21.43
N LEU A 105 5.46 -10.43 -20.58
CA LEU A 105 3.99 -10.40 -20.57
C LEU A 105 3.38 -9.76 -21.81
N LEU A 106 4.13 -8.89 -22.50
CA LEU A 106 3.67 -8.17 -23.70
C LEU A 106 4.26 -8.71 -25.01
N THR A 107 5.17 -9.68 -24.93
CA THR A 107 5.76 -10.38 -26.09
C THR A 107 4.81 -11.45 -26.61
#